data_AF-A0A2N8TTR1-F1
#
_entry.id   AF-A0A2N8TTR1-F1
#
_cell.length_a   1.000
_cell.length_b   1.000
_cell.length_c   1.000
_cell.angle_alpha   90.00
_cell.angle_beta   90.00
_cell.angle_gamma   90.00
#
_symmetry.space_group_name_H-M   'P 1'
#
loop_
_entity.id
_entity.type
_entity.pdbx_description
1 polymer ?
#
loop_
_entity_poly.entity_id
_entity_poly.type
_entity_poly.pdbx_seq_one_letter_code
_entity_poly.pdbx_strand_id
1 'polypeptide(L)'
;MAEADETAAEIQRLSNMGLEAFMQAVVDYGLGATDPRASREVQAAALISPALAPRTLDALELAIKRARSFMPRREGETKREQAARIAPFRAALQEAMGPYQDVVEDLAHEEAKRLAALDGDTFARRWTAFVLDAPVTGPVPRRVQALAFRSPRVAARADAVCRLMQEAPGRFLPTVADESRKAHDARVRKFRDSVTSEQRFLRYAIQYADARLGLMPAEPNVRLRALRRLGDRHPEELSKILHEVREELREGKRDARRDARAVRRAAKQGAP
;
A
#
# COMPACT_ATOMS: atom_id res chain seq x y z
N MET A 1 -28.46 -9.07 22.88
CA MET A 1 -29.16 -9.24 21.58
C MET A 1 -29.35 -7.90 20.91
N ALA A 2 -29.96 -6.89 21.56
CA ALA A 2 -30.14 -5.54 21.00
C ALA A 2 -28.85 -4.90 20.43
N GLU A 3 -27.73 -4.94 21.17
CA GLU A 3 -26.46 -4.34 20.71
C GLU A 3 -25.84 -5.03 19.49
N ALA A 4 -26.07 -6.34 19.33
CA ALA A 4 -25.61 -7.09 18.15
C ALA A 4 -26.43 -6.74 16.91
N ASP A 5 -27.74 -6.54 17.08
CA ASP A 5 -28.64 -6.11 16.01
C ASP A 5 -28.34 -4.66 15.59
N GLU A 6 -28.04 -3.78 16.54
CA GLU A 6 -27.60 -2.41 16.29
C GLU A 6 -26.25 -2.37 15.55
N THR A 7 -25.29 -3.19 15.96
CA THR A 7 -24.00 -3.32 15.27
C THR A 7 -24.18 -3.84 13.85
N ALA A 8 -25.04 -4.84 13.63
CA ALA A 8 -25.33 -5.35 12.29
C ALA A 8 -25.99 -4.28 11.40
N ALA A 9 -26.95 -3.52 11.94
CA ALA A 9 -27.58 -2.41 11.24
C ALA A 9 -26.57 -1.32 10.87
N GLU A 10 -25.63 -1.02 11.78
CA GLU A 10 -24.57 -0.04 11.55
C GLU A 10 -23.56 -0.52 10.50
N ILE A 11 -23.16 -1.80 10.53
CA ILE A 11 -22.33 -2.41 9.48
C ILE A 11 -23.00 -2.26 8.12
N GLN A 12 -24.30 -2.56 8.03
CA GLN A 12 -25.07 -2.45 6.80
C GLN A 12 -25.15 -1.00 6.32
N ARG A 13 -25.39 -0.04 7.22
CA ARG A 13 -25.42 1.39 6.91
C ARG A 13 -24.08 1.85 6.33
N LEU A 14 -22.98 1.59 7.03
CA LEU A 14 -21.62 1.99 6.63
C LEU A 14 -21.19 1.31 5.32
N SER A 15 -21.56 0.04 5.13
CA SER A 15 -21.28 -0.70 3.89
C SER A 15 -21.92 -0.04 2.66
N ASN A 16 -23.16 0.43 2.80
CA ASN A 16 -23.93 1.06 1.73
C ASN A 16 -23.56 2.52 1.47
N MET A 17 -22.71 3.14 2.29
CA MET A 17 -22.24 4.51 2.06
C MET A 17 -21.36 4.60 0.82
N GLY A 18 -21.47 5.72 0.10
CA GLY A 18 -20.48 6.11 -0.91
C GLY A 18 -19.09 6.32 -0.29
N LEU A 19 -18.05 6.28 -1.12
CA LEU A 19 -16.65 6.38 -0.67
C LEU A 19 -16.38 7.63 0.19
N GLU A 20 -16.79 8.81 -0.29
CA GLU A 20 -16.54 10.08 0.41
C GLU A 20 -17.31 10.18 1.74
N ALA A 21 -18.57 9.75 1.76
CA ALA A 21 -19.39 9.73 2.98
C ALA A 21 -18.84 8.76 4.04
N PHE A 22 -18.42 7.56 3.60
CA PHE A 22 -17.77 6.59 4.48
C PHE A 22 -16.44 7.13 5.02
N MET A 23 -15.61 7.73 4.16
CA MET A 23 -14.33 8.31 4.57
C MET A 23 -14.54 9.43 5.61
N GLN A 24 -15.54 10.30 5.41
CA GLN A 24 -15.88 11.34 6.36
C GLN A 24 -16.31 10.75 7.71
N ALA A 25 -17.20 9.74 7.70
CA ALA A 25 -17.65 9.07 8.93
C ALA A 25 -16.49 8.43 9.72
N VAL A 26 -15.54 7.79 9.02
CA VAL A 26 -14.34 7.20 9.64
C VAL A 26 -13.42 8.27 10.23
N VAL A 27 -13.20 9.37 9.53
CA VAL A 27 -12.39 10.50 10.02
C VAL A 27 -13.02 11.14 11.25
N ASP A 28 -14.33 11.39 11.20
CA ASP A 28 -15.07 11.97 12.33
C ASP A 28 -14.98 11.07 13.57
N TYR A 29 -15.20 9.76 13.40
CA TYR A 29 -15.03 8.78 14.48
C TYR A 29 -13.60 8.80 15.07
N GLY A 30 -12.58 8.75 14.20
CA GLY A 30 -11.17 8.77 14.58
C GLY A 30 -10.72 10.05 15.27
N LEU A 31 -11.40 11.16 15.03
CA LEU A 31 -11.17 12.45 15.71
C LEU A 31 -11.99 12.63 16.99
N GLY A 32 -12.79 11.64 17.39
CA GLY A 32 -13.57 11.71 18.63
C GLY A 32 -14.98 12.28 18.45
N ALA A 33 -15.45 12.56 17.23
CA ALA A 33 -16.81 13.03 17.01
C ALA A 33 -17.84 11.91 17.32
N THR A 34 -19.08 12.32 17.61
CA THR A 34 -20.22 11.44 17.86
C THR A 34 -21.16 11.45 16.66
N ASP A 35 -21.63 10.28 16.21
CA ASP A 35 -22.72 10.17 15.23
C ASP A 35 -24.04 10.14 16.00
N PRO A 36 -25.00 11.05 15.73
CA PRO A 36 -26.31 11.01 16.39
C PRO A 36 -27.12 9.74 16.06
N ARG A 37 -26.72 8.97 15.05
CA ARG A 37 -27.43 7.77 14.59
C ARG A 37 -26.98 6.47 15.27
N ALA A 38 -25.81 6.44 15.89
CA ALA A 38 -25.26 5.24 16.53
C ALA A 38 -24.40 5.63 17.74
N SER A 39 -24.44 4.82 18.80
CA SER A 39 -23.51 5.01 19.92
C SER A 39 -22.06 4.84 19.45
N ARG A 40 -21.12 5.47 20.16
CA ARG A 40 -19.70 5.35 19.82
C ARG A 40 -19.20 3.90 19.88
N GLU A 41 -19.74 3.11 20.81
CA GLU A 41 -19.40 1.69 20.98
C GLU A 41 -19.91 0.84 19.79
N VAL A 42 -21.15 1.08 19.36
CA VAL A 42 -21.73 0.40 18.18
C VAL A 42 -20.97 0.79 16.90
N GLN A 43 -20.64 2.07 16.73
CA GLN A 43 -19.84 2.53 15.59
C GLN A 43 -18.43 1.94 15.62
N ALA A 44 -17.80 1.85 16.80
CA ALA A 44 -16.52 1.19 16.98
C ALA A 44 -16.60 -0.27 16.52
N ALA A 45 -17.52 -1.05 17.11
CA ALA A 45 -17.73 -2.47 16.81
C ALA A 45 -18.01 -2.72 15.32
N ALA A 46 -18.78 -1.85 14.68
CA ALA A 46 -19.05 -1.94 13.25
C ALA A 46 -17.77 -1.69 12.42
N LEU A 47 -17.00 -0.65 12.74
CA LEU A 47 -15.78 -0.29 11.99
C LEU A 47 -14.65 -1.31 12.12
N ILE A 48 -14.52 -1.98 13.27
CA ILE A 48 -13.58 -3.10 13.49
C ILE A 48 -14.08 -4.43 12.90
N SER A 49 -15.35 -4.53 12.50
CA SER A 49 -15.87 -5.77 11.92
C SER A 49 -15.04 -6.24 10.71
N PRO A 50 -14.86 -7.57 10.49
CA PRO A 50 -14.12 -8.09 9.35
C PRO A 50 -14.60 -7.59 7.98
N ALA A 51 -15.89 -7.23 7.87
CA ALA A 51 -16.48 -6.69 6.66
C ALA A 51 -16.00 -5.26 6.35
N LEU A 52 -15.74 -4.45 7.37
CA LEU A 52 -15.43 -3.02 7.21
C LEU A 52 -13.97 -2.66 7.52
N ALA A 53 -13.29 -3.39 8.41
CA ALA A 53 -11.94 -3.04 8.87
C ALA A 53 -10.93 -2.77 7.72
N PRO A 54 -10.88 -3.56 6.63
CA PRO A 54 -9.99 -3.25 5.50
C PRO A 54 -10.31 -1.90 4.83
N ARG A 55 -11.61 -1.61 4.64
CA ARG A 55 -12.09 -0.36 4.03
C ARG A 55 -11.88 0.83 4.96
N THR A 56 -12.10 0.65 6.26
CA THR A 56 -11.82 1.65 7.31
C THR A 56 -10.34 2.04 7.30
N LEU A 57 -9.45 1.04 7.25
CA LEU A 57 -8.00 1.27 7.19
C LEU A 57 -7.59 2.03 5.92
N ASP A 58 -8.14 1.65 4.76
CA ASP A 58 -7.94 2.38 3.50
C ASP A 58 -8.40 3.84 3.59
N ALA A 59 -9.55 4.09 4.23
CA ALA A 59 -10.09 5.44 4.43
C ALA A 59 -9.19 6.30 5.33
N LEU A 60 -8.70 5.76 6.45
CA LEU A 60 -7.76 6.45 7.34
C LEU A 60 -6.45 6.81 6.63
N GLU A 61 -5.84 5.85 5.91
CA GLU A 61 -4.62 6.12 5.14
C GLU A 61 -4.83 7.17 4.06
N LEU A 62 -5.97 7.11 3.37
CA LEU A 62 -6.32 8.09 2.34
C LEU A 62 -6.53 9.48 2.96
N ALA A 63 -7.20 9.57 4.12
CA ALA A 63 -7.40 10.80 4.85
C ALA A 63 -6.06 11.41 5.34
N ILE A 64 -5.11 10.61 5.82
CA ILE A 64 -3.76 11.07 6.19
C ILE A 64 -3.04 11.66 4.97
N LYS A 65 -3.11 10.98 3.82
CA LYS A 65 -2.53 11.44 2.54
C LYS A 65 -3.20 12.74 2.07
N ARG A 66 -4.53 12.82 2.21
CA ARG A 66 -5.39 13.96 1.82
C ARG A 66 -5.64 14.96 2.94
N ALA A 67 -4.85 14.96 4.02
CA ALA A 67 -5.13 15.79 5.20
C ALA A 67 -5.32 17.30 4.90
N ARG A 68 -4.69 17.82 3.84
CA ARG A 68 -4.87 19.21 3.39
C ARG A 68 -6.28 19.52 2.85
N SER A 69 -6.99 18.52 2.35
CA SER A 69 -8.38 18.67 1.88
C SER A 69 -9.33 18.76 3.07
N PHE A 70 -9.10 17.98 4.14
CA PHE A 70 -9.85 18.06 5.40
C PHE A 70 -9.51 19.32 6.20
N MET A 71 -8.28 19.79 6.09
CA MET A 71 -7.78 20.98 6.77
C MET A 71 -7.26 22.00 5.76
N PRO A 72 -8.16 22.68 5.01
CA PRO A 72 -7.77 23.73 4.09
C PRO A 72 -7.05 24.86 4.83
N ARG A 73 -6.23 25.59 4.07
CA ARG A 73 -5.46 26.70 4.61
C ARG A 73 -6.41 27.83 4.99
N ARG A 74 -6.26 28.38 6.20
CA ARG A 74 -7.04 29.52 6.67
C ARG A 74 -6.50 30.83 6.08
N GLU A 75 -7.33 31.86 6.08
CA GLU A 75 -6.90 33.20 5.71
C GLU A 75 -5.76 33.67 6.64
N GLY A 76 -4.73 34.29 6.09
CA GLY A 76 -3.52 34.71 6.83
C GLY A 76 -2.56 33.59 7.26
N GLU A 77 -3.00 32.33 7.35
CA GLU A 77 -2.18 31.20 7.82
C GLU A 77 -1.01 30.94 6.86
N THR A 78 0.22 30.73 7.35
CA THR A 78 1.35 30.32 6.50
C THR A 78 1.32 28.82 6.18
N LYS A 79 2.07 28.37 5.17
CA LYS A 79 2.20 26.92 4.89
C LYS A 79 2.79 26.13 6.06
N ARG A 80 3.63 26.78 6.88
CA ARG A 80 4.26 26.17 8.06
C ARG A 80 3.25 26.01 9.18
N GLU A 81 2.42 27.02 9.43
CA GLU A 81 1.32 26.95 10.39
C GLU A 81 0.29 25.90 9.99
N GLN A 82 -0.10 25.85 8.71
CA GLN A 82 -1.01 24.80 8.22
C GLN A 82 -0.41 23.40 8.45
N ALA A 83 0.88 23.20 8.19
CA ALA A 83 1.55 21.93 8.43
C ALA A 83 1.59 21.55 9.92
N ALA A 84 1.82 22.52 10.81
CA ALA A 84 1.79 22.32 12.25
C ALA A 84 0.39 21.92 12.73
N ARG A 85 -0.67 22.52 12.17
CA ARG A 85 -2.07 22.17 12.47
C ARG A 85 -2.48 20.79 11.93
N ILE A 86 -1.96 20.40 10.76
CA ILE A 86 -2.22 19.09 10.16
C ILE A 86 -1.50 17.96 10.91
N ALA A 87 -0.38 18.23 11.59
CA ALA A 87 0.41 17.18 12.24
C ALA A 87 -0.39 16.41 13.33
N PRO A 88 -1.08 17.07 14.29
CA PRO A 88 -1.94 16.39 15.25
C PRO A 88 -3.09 15.62 14.60
N PHE A 89 -3.71 16.16 13.55
CA PHE A 89 -4.75 15.46 12.79
C PHE A 89 -4.23 14.13 12.22
N ARG A 90 -3.03 14.13 11.62
CA ARG A 90 -2.42 12.91 11.10
C ARG A 90 -2.08 11.92 12.20
N ALA A 91 -1.56 12.40 13.33
CA ALA A 91 -1.21 11.55 14.46
C ALA A 91 -2.44 10.85 15.03
N ALA A 92 -3.55 11.57 15.22
CA ALA A 92 -4.81 10.99 15.70
C ALA A 92 -5.35 9.90 14.74
N LEU A 93 -5.33 10.17 13.43
CA LEU A 93 -5.74 9.16 12.45
C LEU A 93 -4.80 7.95 12.43
N GLN A 94 -3.49 8.14 12.63
CA GLN A 94 -2.52 7.04 12.71
C GLN A 94 -2.75 6.18 13.96
N GLU A 95 -3.00 6.80 15.11
CA GLU A 95 -3.30 6.11 16.36
C GLU A 95 -4.59 5.28 16.24
N ALA A 96 -5.62 5.83 15.56
CA ALA A 96 -6.86 5.13 15.31
C ALA A 96 -6.71 3.89 14.40
N MET A 97 -5.60 3.71 13.66
CA MET A 97 -5.44 2.59 12.73
C MET A 97 -5.25 1.22 13.41
N GLY A 98 -4.70 1.20 14.64
CA GLY A 98 -4.24 -0.03 15.31
C GLY A 98 -5.26 -1.17 15.33
N PRO A 99 -6.47 -0.97 15.88
CA PRO A 99 -7.47 -2.04 15.97
C PRO A 99 -7.88 -2.64 14.62
N TYR A 100 -7.83 -1.83 13.54
CA TYR A 100 -8.16 -2.31 12.19
C TYR A 100 -7.00 -3.06 11.54
N GLN A 101 -5.75 -2.74 11.90
CA GLN A 101 -4.58 -3.47 11.42
C GLN A 101 -4.62 -4.91 11.91
N ASP A 102 -4.92 -5.14 13.19
CA ASP A 102 -5.01 -6.48 13.78
C ASP A 102 -6.03 -7.35 13.03
N VAL A 103 -7.24 -6.84 12.79
CA VAL A 103 -8.28 -7.57 12.04
C VAL A 103 -7.87 -7.83 10.59
N VAL A 104 -7.23 -6.86 9.93
CA VAL A 104 -6.73 -7.03 8.56
C VAL A 104 -5.63 -8.10 8.50
N GLU A 105 -4.76 -8.16 9.51
CA GLU A 105 -3.70 -9.16 9.62
C GLU A 105 -4.26 -10.56 9.85
N ASP A 106 -5.26 -10.72 10.72
CA ASP A 106 -5.96 -11.99 10.94
C ASP A 106 -6.66 -12.48 9.66
N LEU A 107 -7.37 -11.58 8.97
CA LEU A 107 -7.97 -11.88 7.68
C LEU A 107 -6.93 -12.31 6.63
N ALA A 108 -5.78 -11.63 6.60
CA ALA A 108 -4.70 -11.96 5.69
C ALA A 108 -4.08 -13.31 6.03
N HIS A 109 -3.99 -13.66 7.32
CA HIS A 109 -3.52 -14.95 7.79
C HIS A 109 -4.43 -16.09 7.32
N GLU A 110 -5.75 -15.92 7.47
CA GLU A 110 -6.73 -16.90 7.00
C GLU A 110 -6.75 -17.02 5.48
N GLU A 111 -6.68 -15.90 4.75
CA GLU A 111 -6.59 -15.96 3.28
C GLU A 111 -5.27 -16.62 2.84
N ALA A 112 -4.16 -16.39 3.53
CA ALA A 112 -2.90 -17.07 3.25
C ALA A 112 -3.01 -18.59 3.41
N LYS A 113 -3.73 -19.09 4.43
CA LYS A 113 -4.02 -20.53 4.59
C LYS A 113 -4.79 -21.06 3.39
N ARG A 114 -5.84 -20.36 2.96
CA ARG A 114 -6.65 -20.74 1.79
C ARG A 114 -5.83 -20.77 0.52
N LEU A 115 -5.04 -19.73 0.27
CA LEU A 115 -4.15 -19.64 -0.91
C LEU A 115 -3.09 -20.75 -0.92
N ALA A 116 -2.52 -21.09 0.25
CA ALA A 116 -1.55 -22.17 0.37
C ALA A 116 -2.14 -23.54 0.02
N ALA A 117 -3.43 -23.76 0.32
CA ALA A 117 -4.14 -25.00 0.03
C ALA A 117 -4.57 -25.15 -1.45
N LEU A 118 -4.48 -24.10 -2.27
CA LEU A 118 -4.84 -24.18 -3.69
C LEU A 118 -3.86 -25.02 -4.49
N ASP A 119 -4.36 -25.70 -5.53
CA ASP A 119 -3.53 -26.35 -6.55
C ASP A 119 -2.72 -25.34 -7.37
N GLY A 120 -1.70 -25.86 -8.08
CA GLY A 120 -0.74 -25.07 -8.87
C GLY A 120 -1.40 -24.03 -9.78
N ASP A 121 -2.36 -24.49 -10.58
CA ASP A 121 -2.99 -23.71 -11.63
C ASP A 121 -3.97 -22.69 -11.06
N THR A 122 -4.79 -23.08 -10.08
CA THR A 122 -5.73 -22.17 -9.42
C THR A 122 -4.99 -21.05 -8.70
N PHE A 123 -3.88 -21.38 -8.02
CA PHE A 123 -3.02 -20.39 -7.39
C PHE A 123 -2.45 -19.40 -8.42
N ALA A 124 -1.88 -19.91 -9.51
CA ALA A 124 -1.29 -19.08 -10.56
C ALA A 124 -2.34 -18.15 -11.19
N ARG A 125 -3.56 -18.64 -11.44
CA ARG A 125 -4.68 -17.81 -11.92
C ARG A 125 -5.03 -16.70 -10.94
N ARG A 126 -5.16 -16.99 -9.64
CA ARG A 126 -5.47 -15.97 -8.63
C ARG A 126 -4.37 -14.92 -8.52
N TRP A 127 -3.10 -15.34 -8.51
CA TRP A 127 -1.96 -14.42 -8.50
C TRP A 127 -1.94 -13.53 -9.75
N THR A 128 -2.19 -14.11 -10.92
CA THR A 128 -2.27 -13.36 -12.20
C THR A 128 -3.36 -12.30 -12.15
N ALA A 129 -4.56 -12.66 -11.69
CA ALA A 129 -5.66 -11.71 -11.57
C ALA A 129 -5.32 -10.57 -10.59
N PHE A 130 -4.66 -10.89 -9.47
CA PHE A 130 -4.18 -9.89 -8.51
C PHE A 130 -3.18 -8.90 -9.14
N VAL A 131 -2.16 -9.40 -9.86
CA VAL A 131 -1.13 -8.59 -10.55
C VAL A 131 -1.73 -7.71 -11.65
N LEU A 132 -2.71 -8.22 -12.39
CA LEU A 132 -3.41 -7.48 -13.45
C LEU A 132 -4.39 -6.43 -12.92
N ASP A 133 -4.63 -6.40 -11.61
CA ASP A 133 -5.74 -5.64 -11.02
C ASP A 133 -7.09 -5.98 -11.67
N ALA A 134 -7.23 -7.23 -12.11
CA ALA A 134 -8.49 -7.75 -12.63
C ALA A 134 -9.47 -7.88 -11.46
N PRO A 135 -10.79 -7.70 -11.69
CA PRO A 135 -11.79 -7.99 -10.68
C PRO A 135 -11.70 -9.48 -10.31
N VAL A 136 -11.02 -9.78 -9.21
CA VAL A 136 -11.02 -11.11 -8.65
C VAL A 136 -12.41 -11.29 -8.07
N THR A 137 -13.17 -12.24 -8.62
CA THR A 137 -14.50 -12.65 -8.16
C THR A 137 -14.41 -13.37 -6.80
N GLY A 138 -13.90 -12.67 -5.79
CA GLY A 138 -13.73 -13.17 -4.45
C GLY A 138 -14.17 -12.13 -3.42
N PRO A 139 -14.71 -12.56 -2.27
CA PRO A 139 -15.21 -11.66 -1.22
C PRO A 139 -14.08 -10.95 -0.46
N VAL A 140 -12.81 -11.26 -0.75
CA VAL A 140 -11.66 -10.82 0.05
C VAL A 140 -11.13 -9.50 -0.47
N PRO A 141 -11.06 -8.44 0.36
CA PRO A 141 -10.54 -7.15 -0.04
C PRO A 141 -9.10 -7.22 -0.57
N ARG A 142 -8.77 -6.37 -1.55
CA ARG A 142 -7.46 -6.36 -2.24
C ARG A 142 -6.28 -6.23 -1.25
N ARG A 143 -6.41 -5.41 -0.22
CA ARG A 143 -5.39 -5.24 0.84
C ARG A 143 -5.09 -6.57 1.55
N VAL A 144 -6.14 -7.30 1.93
CA VAL A 144 -6.03 -8.60 2.60
C VAL A 144 -5.35 -9.60 1.67
N GLN A 145 -5.75 -9.66 0.39
CA GLN A 145 -5.09 -10.52 -0.59
C GLN A 145 -3.61 -10.18 -0.78
N ALA A 146 -3.26 -8.89 -0.85
CA ALA A 146 -1.87 -8.45 -0.99
C ALA A 146 -1.00 -8.93 0.18
N LEU A 147 -1.49 -8.77 1.41
CA LEU A 147 -0.80 -9.27 2.61
C LEU A 147 -0.73 -10.81 2.62
N ALA A 148 -1.80 -11.49 2.23
CA ALA A 148 -1.84 -12.94 2.17
C ALA A 148 -0.83 -13.53 1.18
N PHE A 149 -0.73 -12.98 -0.03
CA PHE A 149 0.27 -13.39 -1.02
C PHE A 149 1.70 -13.13 -0.55
N ARG A 150 1.91 -12.04 0.21
CA ARG A 150 3.19 -11.67 0.81
C ARG A 150 3.43 -12.38 2.15
N SER A 151 2.60 -13.32 2.55
CA SER A 151 2.86 -14.11 3.77
C SER A 151 4.00 -15.11 3.53
N PRO A 152 4.78 -15.48 4.57
CA PRO A 152 5.83 -16.49 4.43
C PRO A 152 5.35 -17.82 3.86
N ARG A 153 4.08 -18.19 4.08
CA ARG A 153 3.48 -19.43 3.57
C ARG A 153 3.31 -19.46 2.05
N VAL A 154 3.17 -18.28 1.44
CA VAL A 154 2.75 -18.14 0.04
C VAL A 154 3.79 -17.43 -0.83
N ALA A 155 4.61 -16.55 -0.23
CA ALA A 155 5.46 -15.62 -0.96
C ALA A 155 6.45 -16.31 -1.91
N ALA A 156 7.08 -17.42 -1.50
CA ALA A 156 8.00 -18.17 -2.36
C ALA A 156 7.30 -18.76 -3.59
N ARG A 157 6.07 -19.25 -3.43
CA ARG A 157 5.26 -19.78 -4.52
C ARG A 157 4.81 -18.67 -5.47
N ALA A 158 4.40 -17.51 -4.94
CA ALA A 158 4.09 -16.34 -5.75
C ALA A 158 5.33 -15.84 -6.53
N ASP A 159 6.51 -15.84 -5.92
CA ASP A 159 7.77 -15.45 -6.57
C ASP A 159 8.11 -16.39 -7.74
N ALA A 160 7.91 -17.70 -7.58
CA ALA A 160 8.08 -18.65 -8.67
C ALA A 160 7.16 -18.35 -9.86
N VAL A 161 5.90 -17.98 -9.60
CA VAL A 161 4.97 -17.56 -10.67
C VAL A 161 5.42 -16.24 -11.31
N CYS A 162 5.93 -15.28 -10.54
CA CYS A 162 6.50 -14.04 -11.09
C CYS A 162 7.61 -14.30 -12.11
N ARG A 163 8.50 -15.27 -11.86
CA ARG A 163 9.56 -15.65 -12.80
C ARG A 163 8.97 -16.16 -14.12
N LEU A 164 7.99 -17.06 -14.04
CA LEU A 164 7.26 -17.57 -15.22
C LEU A 164 6.56 -16.44 -15.99
N MET A 165 5.97 -15.47 -15.29
CA MET A 165 5.33 -14.31 -15.90
C MET A 165 6.30 -13.39 -16.65
N GLN A 166 7.54 -13.26 -16.16
CA GLN A 166 8.58 -12.47 -16.83
C GLN A 166 9.10 -13.16 -18.09
N GLU A 167 9.34 -14.46 -17.99
CA GLU A 167 9.83 -15.32 -19.07
C GLU A 167 8.78 -15.45 -20.19
N ALA A 168 7.53 -15.74 -19.85
CA ALA A 168 6.47 -16.04 -20.80
C ALA A 168 5.18 -15.22 -20.53
N PRO A 169 5.22 -13.87 -20.67
CA PRO A 169 4.09 -13.00 -20.32
C PRO A 169 2.82 -13.28 -21.14
N GLY A 170 2.96 -13.76 -22.38
CA GLY A 170 1.83 -14.10 -23.25
C GLY A 170 0.93 -15.20 -22.70
N ARG A 171 1.42 -16.06 -21.79
CA ARG A 171 0.61 -17.12 -21.15
C ARG A 171 -0.35 -16.58 -20.08
N PHE A 172 -0.08 -15.38 -19.56
CA PHE A 172 -0.79 -14.80 -18.42
C PHE A 172 -1.63 -13.59 -18.82
N LEU A 173 -1.38 -13.03 -20.00
CA LEU A 173 -2.10 -11.90 -20.53
C LEU A 173 -3.34 -12.35 -21.31
N PRO A 174 -4.49 -11.69 -21.14
CA PRO A 174 -5.67 -11.98 -21.95
C PRO A 174 -5.39 -11.64 -23.42
N THR A 175 -5.93 -12.42 -24.35
CA THR A 175 -5.87 -12.11 -25.78
C THR A 175 -6.87 -11.00 -26.10
N VAL A 176 -6.44 -9.99 -26.84
CA VAL A 176 -7.28 -8.87 -27.28
C VAL A 176 -7.38 -8.96 -28.80
N ALA A 177 -8.61 -9.04 -29.33
CA ALA A 177 -8.85 -9.07 -30.77
C ALA A 177 -8.40 -7.75 -31.41
N ASP A 178 -7.85 -7.83 -32.63
CA ASP A 178 -7.41 -6.69 -33.44
C ASP A 178 -6.37 -5.77 -32.75
N GLU A 179 -5.63 -6.29 -31.76
CA GLU A 179 -4.58 -5.54 -31.08
C GLU A 179 -3.38 -5.31 -32.02
N SER A 180 -3.06 -4.04 -32.26
CA SER A 180 -1.82 -3.70 -33.00
C SER A 180 -0.59 -4.22 -32.26
N ARG A 181 0.46 -4.59 -33.01
CA ARG A 181 1.75 -5.03 -32.42
C ARG A 181 2.30 -4.06 -31.37
N LYS A 182 2.19 -2.75 -31.63
CA LYS A 182 2.66 -1.71 -30.70
C LYS A 182 1.85 -1.68 -29.39
N ALA A 183 0.52 -1.86 -29.47
CA ALA A 183 -0.33 -1.94 -28.29
C ALA A 183 -0.03 -3.19 -27.47
N HIS A 184 0.19 -4.33 -28.14
CA HIS A 184 0.62 -5.58 -27.52
C HIS A 184 1.93 -5.42 -26.75
N ASP A 185 2.97 -4.88 -27.40
CA ASP A 185 4.29 -4.67 -26.77
C ASP A 185 4.20 -3.74 -25.55
N ALA A 186 3.38 -2.69 -25.63
CA ALA A 186 3.15 -1.77 -24.50
C ALA A 186 2.45 -2.47 -23.34
N ARG A 187 1.46 -3.33 -23.61
CA ARG A 187 0.74 -4.11 -22.61
C ARG A 187 1.65 -5.14 -21.93
N VAL A 188 2.48 -5.85 -22.71
CA VAL A 188 3.50 -6.77 -22.18
C VAL A 188 4.49 -6.03 -21.29
N ARG A 189 4.95 -4.83 -21.70
CA ARG A 189 5.84 -4.01 -20.87
C ARG A 189 5.16 -3.62 -19.55
N LYS A 190 3.96 -3.07 -19.59
CA LYS A 190 3.18 -2.70 -18.39
C LYS A 190 3.00 -3.89 -17.45
N PHE A 191 2.69 -5.07 -18.00
CA PHE A 191 2.56 -6.29 -17.21
C PHE A 191 3.85 -6.68 -16.52
N ARG A 192 4.98 -6.67 -17.23
CA ARG A 192 6.30 -6.93 -16.64
C ARG A 192 6.66 -5.93 -15.54
N ASP A 193 6.31 -4.66 -15.72
CA ASP A 193 6.53 -3.63 -14.70
C ASP A 193 5.71 -3.92 -13.43
N SER A 194 4.44 -4.31 -13.58
CA SER A 194 3.59 -4.77 -12.47
C SER A 194 4.16 -5.99 -11.76
N VAL A 195 4.54 -7.03 -12.51
CA VAL A 195 5.16 -8.26 -11.97
C VAL A 195 6.45 -7.92 -11.21
N THR A 196 7.30 -7.06 -11.77
CA THR A 196 8.55 -6.62 -11.13
C THR A 196 8.27 -5.87 -9.83
N SER A 197 7.24 -5.02 -9.80
CA SER A 197 6.84 -4.30 -8.60
C SER A 197 6.41 -5.27 -7.50
N GLU A 198 5.52 -6.22 -7.82
CA GLU A 198 5.05 -7.21 -6.84
C GLU A 198 6.17 -8.14 -6.38
N GLN A 199 7.07 -8.57 -7.28
CA GLN A 199 8.22 -9.39 -6.92
C GLN A 199 9.13 -8.73 -5.89
N ARG A 200 9.30 -7.39 -5.95
CA ARG A 200 10.07 -6.66 -4.92
C ARG A 200 9.45 -6.81 -3.54
N PHE A 201 8.12 -6.73 -3.42
CA PHE A 201 7.43 -6.93 -2.15
C PHE A 201 7.55 -8.37 -1.64
N LEU A 202 7.44 -9.36 -2.53
CA LEU A 202 7.61 -10.77 -2.18
C LEU A 202 9.01 -11.06 -1.63
N ARG A 203 10.04 -10.50 -2.26
CA ARG A 203 11.43 -10.66 -1.78
C ARG A 203 11.61 -10.15 -0.35
N TYR A 204 11.00 -9.03 0.02
CA TYR A 204 11.05 -8.56 1.41
C TYR A 204 10.40 -9.56 2.37
N ALA A 205 9.26 -10.13 2.00
CA ALA A 205 8.59 -11.13 2.82
C ALA A 205 9.41 -12.42 2.98
N ILE A 206 10.03 -12.89 1.91
CA ILE A 206 10.90 -14.08 1.92
C ILE A 206 12.12 -13.82 2.81
N GLN A 207 12.82 -12.70 2.60
CA GLN A 207 13.99 -12.32 3.42
C GLN A 207 13.64 -12.14 4.90
N TYR A 208 12.45 -11.61 5.19
CA TYR A 208 11.97 -11.47 6.56
C TYR A 208 11.66 -12.85 7.20
N ALA A 209 11.08 -13.77 6.45
CA ALA A 209 10.84 -15.14 6.92
C ALA A 209 12.16 -15.86 7.25
N ASP A 210 13.16 -15.74 6.38
CA ASP A 210 14.50 -16.29 6.61
C ASP A 210 15.13 -15.69 7.87
N ALA A 211 15.04 -14.36 8.03
CA ALA A 211 15.58 -13.67 9.20
C ALA A 211 14.94 -14.13 10.53
N ARG A 212 13.63 -14.43 10.55
CA ARG A 212 12.95 -14.98 11.74
C ARG A 212 13.48 -16.35 12.14
N LEU A 213 13.97 -17.13 11.20
CA LEU A 213 14.59 -18.42 11.44
C LEU A 213 16.08 -18.31 11.81
N GLY A 214 16.58 -17.09 12.04
CA GLY A 214 18.00 -16.84 12.28
C GLY A 214 18.88 -17.05 11.04
N LEU A 215 18.26 -17.25 9.87
CA LEU A 215 18.98 -17.39 8.62
C LEU A 215 19.36 -15.99 8.12
N MET A 216 20.65 -15.80 7.87
CA MET A 216 21.12 -14.58 7.22
C MET A 216 20.51 -14.51 5.81
N PRO A 217 20.17 -13.31 5.30
CA PRO A 217 19.68 -13.16 3.93
C PRO A 217 20.60 -13.91 2.95
N ALA A 218 20.01 -14.84 2.19
CA ALA A 218 20.76 -15.71 1.28
C ALA A 218 21.49 -14.92 0.17
N GLU A 219 20.93 -13.79 -0.23
CA GLU A 219 21.59 -12.88 -1.16
C GLU A 219 22.68 -12.09 -0.44
N PRO A 220 23.97 -12.23 -0.84
CA PRO A 220 25.00 -11.37 -0.31
C PRO A 220 24.63 -9.92 -0.66
N ASN A 221 24.56 -9.04 0.34
CA ASN A 221 24.42 -7.61 0.09
C ASN A 221 25.73 -7.10 -0.52
N VAL A 222 25.90 -7.28 -1.84
CA VAL A 222 27.13 -6.99 -2.58
C VAL A 222 27.51 -5.53 -2.40
N ARG A 223 26.52 -4.64 -2.34
CA ARG A 223 26.72 -3.21 -2.09
C ARG A 223 27.30 -2.95 -0.70
N LEU A 224 26.72 -3.54 0.35
CA LEU A 224 27.25 -3.42 1.71
C LEU A 224 28.62 -4.07 1.85
N ARG A 225 28.86 -5.21 1.20
CA ARG A 225 30.17 -5.89 1.18
C ARG A 225 31.23 -5.05 0.45
N ALA A 226 30.88 -4.44 -0.68
CA ALA A 226 31.76 -3.53 -1.42
C ALA A 226 32.05 -2.27 -0.60
N LEU A 227 31.05 -1.69 0.06
CA LEU A 227 31.21 -0.54 0.95
C LEU A 227 32.06 -0.88 2.18
N ARG A 228 31.88 -2.06 2.79
CA ARG A 228 32.76 -2.52 3.88
C ARG A 228 34.20 -2.67 3.41
N ARG A 229 34.43 -3.37 2.29
CA ARG A 229 35.77 -3.52 1.70
C ARG A 229 36.41 -2.17 1.36
N LEU A 230 35.62 -1.20 0.87
CA LEU A 230 36.09 0.15 0.59
C LEU A 230 36.42 0.90 1.89
N GLY A 231 35.58 0.79 2.91
CA GLY A 231 35.82 1.41 4.23
C GLY A 231 37.03 0.83 4.96
N ASP A 232 37.26 -0.49 4.83
CA ASP A 232 38.39 -1.17 5.46
C ASP A 232 39.73 -0.79 4.79
N ARG A 233 39.73 -0.53 3.47
CA ARG A 233 40.95 -0.22 2.70
C ARG A 233 41.21 1.28 2.53
N HIS A 234 40.14 2.06 2.42
CA HIS A 234 40.17 3.49 2.08
C HIS A 234 39.08 4.27 2.87
N PRO A 235 39.22 4.38 4.20
CA PRO A 235 38.20 5.00 5.05
C PRO A 235 37.95 6.48 4.72
N GLU A 236 38.98 7.20 4.30
CA GLU A 236 38.90 8.61 3.91
C GLU A 236 38.15 8.78 2.57
N GLU A 237 38.43 7.92 1.58
CA GLU A 237 37.74 7.94 0.29
C GLU A 237 36.26 7.57 0.46
N LEU A 238 35.95 6.56 1.29
CA LEU A 238 34.56 6.22 1.60
C LEU A 238 33.85 7.41 2.26
N SER A 239 34.50 8.09 3.20
CA SER A 239 33.92 9.26 3.88
C SER A 239 33.65 10.41 2.90
N LYS A 240 34.58 10.66 1.98
CA LYS A 240 34.45 11.65 0.90
C LYS A 240 33.28 11.31 -0.03
N ILE A 241 33.22 10.07 -0.54
CA ILE A 241 32.12 9.59 -1.40
C ILE A 241 30.77 9.69 -0.69
N LEU A 242 30.70 9.31 0.59
CA LEU A 242 29.47 9.45 1.37
C LEU A 242 29.04 10.90 1.55
N HIS A 243 30.01 11.82 1.66
CA HIS A 243 29.71 13.25 1.74
C HIS A 243 29.22 13.79 0.39
N GLU A 244 29.86 13.43 -0.72
CA GLU A 244 29.47 13.79 -2.08
C GLU A 244 28.07 13.27 -2.40
N VAL A 245 27.78 11.99 -2.15
CA VAL A 245 26.45 11.39 -2.35
C VAL A 245 25.39 12.09 -1.49
N ARG A 246 25.73 12.52 -0.26
CA ARG A 246 24.81 13.29 0.58
C ARG A 246 24.51 14.66 -0.01
N GLU A 247 25.51 15.34 -0.58
CA GLU A 247 25.31 16.62 -1.26
C GLU A 247 24.52 16.46 -2.57
N GLU A 248 24.84 15.49 -3.41
CA GLU A 248 24.07 15.18 -4.62
C GLU A 248 22.61 14.86 -4.30
N LEU A 249 22.34 14.07 -3.25
CA LEU A 249 20.97 13.80 -2.80
C LEU A 249 20.26 15.06 -2.27
N ARG A 250 20.99 16.01 -1.66
CA ARG A 250 20.44 17.31 -1.25
C ARG A 250 20.13 18.17 -2.47
N GLU A 251 20.99 18.18 -3.48
CA GLU A 251 20.81 18.91 -4.73
C GLU A 251 19.68 18.33 -5.58
N GLY A 252 19.65 17.02 -5.82
CA GLY A 252 18.54 16.36 -6.51
C GLY A 252 17.19 16.58 -5.83
N LYS A 253 17.15 16.64 -4.48
CA LYS A 253 15.95 17.07 -3.75
C LYS A 253 15.59 18.53 -3.98
N ARG A 254 16.56 19.44 -4.14
CA ARG A 254 16.33 20.86 -4.46
C ARG A 254 15.80 21.00 -5.89
N ASP A 255 16.36 20.26 -6.84
CA ASP A 255 15.94 20.32 -8.24
C ASP A 255 14.58 19.65 -8.47
N ALA A 256 14.33 18.48 -7.89
CA ALA A 256 12.98 17.90 -7.88
C ALA A 256 11.94 18.84 -7.24
N ARG A 257 12.34 19.65 -6.24
CA ARG A 257 11.48 20.69 -5.67
C ARG A 257 11.29 21.88 -6.63
N ARG A 258 12.30 22.25 -7.42
CA ARG A 258 12.20 23.30 -8.45
C ARG A 258 11.29 22.84 -9.59
N ASP A 259 11.47 21.62 -10.08
CA ASP A 259 10.65 21.03 -11.14
C ASP A 259 9.20 20.87 -10.69
N ALA A 260 8.97 20.34 -9.48
CA ALA A 260 7.63 20.28 -8.92
C ALA A 260 7.00 21.68 -8.73
N ARG A 261 7.79 22.74 -8.53
CA ARG A 261 7.28 24.13 -8.51
C ARG A 261 6.99 24.64 -9.92
N ALA A 262 7.82 24.31 -10.92
CA ALA A 262 7.63 24.69 -12.31
C ALA A 262 6.36 24.03 -12.89
N VAL A 263 6.19 22.72 -12.70
CA VAL A 263 4.97 21.98 -13.09
C VAL A 263 3.72 22.57 -12.43
N ARG A 264 3.79 22.94 -11.15
CA ARG A 264 2.67 23.60 -10.44
C ARG A 264 2.35 25.00 -10.97
N ARG A 265 3.35 25.76 -11.42
CA ARG A 265 3.15 27.09 -12.02
C ARG A 265 2.50 26.96 -13.40
N ALA A 266 2.97 26.03 -14.22
CA ALA A 266 2.40 25.73 -15.52
C ALA A 266 0.94 25.26 -15.43
N ALA A 267 0.64 24.35 -14.49
CA ALA A 267 -0.74 23.88 -14.25
C ALA A 267 -1.70 24.98 -13.75
N LYS A 268 -1.18 26.04 -13.10
CA LYS A 268 -1.98 27.19 -12.64
C LYS A 268 -2.20 28.24 -13.74
N GLN A 269 -1.35 28.28 -14.77
CA GLN A 269 -1.45 29.23 -15.88
C GLN A 269 -2.25 28.66 -17.07
N GLY A 270 -2.48 27.35 -17.13
CA GLY A 270 -3.26 26.68 -18.18
C GLY A 270 -4.71 26.30 -17.80
N ALA A 271 -5.23 26.81 -16.69
CA ALA A 271 -6.64 26.64 -16.33
C ALA A 271 -7.41 27.90 -16.77
N PRO A 272 -8.47 27.77 -17.61
CA PRO A 272 -9.32 28.89 -18.00
C PRO A 272 -10.07 29.49 -16.81
#